data_AF-A0A973ELY0-F1
#
_entry.id   AF-A0A973ELY0-F1
#
_cell.length_a   1.000
_cell.length_b   1.000
_cell.length_c   1.000
_cell.angle_alpha   90.00
_cell.angle_beta   90.00
_cell.angle_gamma   90.00
#
_symmetry.space_group_name_H-M   'P 1'
#
loop_
_entity.id
_entity.type
_entity.pdbx_description
1 polymer ?
#
loop_
_entity_poly.entity_id
_entity_poly.type
_entity_poly.pdbx_seq_one_letter_code
_entity_poly.pdbx_strand_id
1 'polypeptide(L)' 'MCRKYAILDILQQLPYERYVWLKKNLHNEINVSYSTLRRWLYIKDKEKAEIPLAKLKLIAKKLDVDINQLIK' A
#
# COMPACT_ATOMS: atom_id res chain seq x y z
N MET A 1 6.63 0.14 -17.08
CA MET A 1 5.77 -0.84 -16.39
C MET A 1 5.03 -0.10 -15.28
N CYS A 2 3.71 0.01 -15.36
CA CYS A 2 2.91 0.67 -14.33
C CYS A 2 2.61 -0.31 -13.19
N ARG A 3 2.70 0.18 -11.95
CA ARG A 3 2.21 -0.54 -10.76
C ARG A 3 0.69 -0.48 -10.79
N LYS A 4 0.04 -1.57 -10.39
CA LYS A 4 -1.44 -1.65 -10.31
C LYS A 4 -2.00 -0.71 -9.25
N TYR A 5 -1.22 -0.43 -8.21
CA TYR A 5 -1.60 0.45 -7.12
C TYR A 5 -0.57 1.56 -6.89
N ALA A 6 -1.06 2.73 -6.49
CA ALA A 6 -0.25 3.91 -6.15
C ALA A 6 0.26 3.91 -4.69
N ILE A 7 0.08 2.82 -3.93
CA ILE A 7 0.41 2.76 -2.49
C ILE A 7 1.86 3.16 -2.22
N LEU A 8 2.80 2.64 -3.01
CA LEU A 8 4.22 2.97 -2.85
C LEU A 8 4.54 4.41 -3.23
N ASP A 9 3.88 4.95 -4.25
CA ASP A 9 4.06 6.34 -4.69
C ASP A 9 3.60 7.30 -3.59
N ILE A 10 2.42 7.04 -2.99
CA ILE A 10 1.87 7.83 -1.88
C ILE A 10 2.76 7.71 -0.63
N LEU A 11 3.23 6.51 -0.31
CA LEU A 11 4.17 6.31 0.81
C LEU A 11 5.45 7.14 0.64
N GLN A 12 5.97 7.26 -0.58
CA GLN A 12 7.18 8.03 -0.88
C GLN A 12 6.97 9.55 -0.83
N GLN A 13 5.73 10.02 -0.96
CA GLN A 13 5.38 11.44 -0.83
C GLN A 13 5.27 11.89 0.64
N LEU A 14 5.19 10.95 1.59
CA LEU A 14 5.12 11.27 3.00
C LEU A 14 6.49 11.74 3.54
N PRO A 15 6.51 12.53 4.64
CA PRO A 15 7.73 12.87 5.35
C PRO A 15 8.54 11.62 5.69
N TYR A 16 9.87 11.69 5.57
CA TYR A 16 10.77 10.53 5.71
C TYR A 16 10.51 9.73 7.00
N GLU A 17 10.29 10.41 8.13
CA GLU A 17 9.99 9.78 9.43
C GLU A 17 8.72 8.93 9.36
N ARG A 18 7.65 9.48 8.77
CA ARG A 18 6.35 8.81 8.62
C ARG A 18 6.44 7.68 7.60
N TYR A 19 7.20 7.86 6.52
CA TYR A 19 7.50 6.81 5.54
C TYR A 19 8.23 5.62 6.18
N VAL A 20 9.31 5.86 6.94
CA VAL A 20 10.08 4.79 7.61
C VAL A 20 9.20 4.05 8.59
N TRP A 21 8.42 4.77 9.41
CA TRP A 21 7.53 4.18 10.38
C TRP A 21 6.43 3.34 9.72
N LEU A 22 5.73 3.88 8.72
CA LEU A 22 4.67 3.16 8.01
C LEU A 22 5.22 1.97 7.23
N LYS A 23 6.33 2.11 6.51
CA LYS A 23 6.93 0.99 5.77
C LYS A 23 7.29 -0.17 6.70
N LYS A 24 7.70 0.13 7.94
CA LYS A 24 8.02 -0.89 8.96
C LYS A 24 6.76 -1.43 9.65
N ASN A 25 5.75 -0.62 9.94
CA ASN A 25 4.62 -1.02 10.81
C ASN A 25 3.30 -1.27 10.09
N LEU A 26 3.12 -0.81 8.85
CA LEU A 26 1.86 -0.90 8.10
C LEU A 26 1.36 -2.34 7.97
N HIS A 27 2.26 -3.32 7.88
CA HIS A 27 1.90 -4.74 7.81
C HIS A 27 1.20 -5.22 9.09
N ASN A 28 1.67 -4.78 10.26
CA ASN A 28 1.03 -5.05 11.55
C ASN A 28 -0.33 -4.34 11.64
N GLU A 29 -0.38 -3.06 11.24
CA GLU A 29 -1.59 -2.24 11.28
C GLU A 29 -2.73 -2.81 10.42
N ILE A 30 -2.40 -3.41 9.28
CA ILE A 30 -3.37 -4.04 8.39
C ILE A 30 -3.48 -5.55 8.63
N ASN A 31 -2.83 -6.09 9.66
CA ASN A 31 -2.79 -7.51 10.03
C ASN A 31 -2.50 -8.43 8.84
N VAL A 32 -1.32 -8.25 8.23
CA VAL A 32 -0.76 -9.12 7.19
C VAL A 32 0.73 -9.32 7.42
N SER A 33 1.29 -10.41 6.88
CA SER A 33 2.74 -10.61 6.91
C SER A 33 3.49 -9.54 6.12
N TYR A 34 4.71 -9.21 6.56
CA TYR A 34 5.59 -8.28 5.86
C TYR A 34 5.80 -8.66 4.39
N SER A 35 5.95 -9.94 4.09
CA SER A 35 6.07 -10.48 2.73
C SER A 35 4.87 -10.16 1.84
N THR A 36 3.66 -10.20 2.41
CA THR A 36 2.40 -9.89 1.71
C THR A 36 2.32 -8.41 1.39
N LEU A 37 2.58 -7.55 2.38
CA LEU A 37 2.65 -6.10 2.14
C LEU A 37 3.71 -5.77 1.09
N ARG A 38 4.89 -6.36 1.18
CA ARG A 38 5.97 -6.16 0.20
C ARG A 38 5.48 -6.54 -1.20
N ARG A 39 4.84 -7.69 -1.39
CA ARG A 39 4.26 -8.06 -2.69
C ARG A 39 3.27 -7.01 -3.18
N TRP A 40 2.35 -6.58 -2.32
CA TRP A 40 1.31 -5.59 -2.65
C TRP A 40 1.86 -4.26 -3.15
N LEU A 41 2.96 -3.77 -2.56
CA LEU A 41 3.62 -2.54 -3.00
C LEU A 41 4.20 -2.61 -4.42
N TYR A 42 4.46 -3.81 -4.93
CA TYR A 42 5.10 -4.05 -6.22
C TYR A 42 4.22 -4.79 -7.22
N ILE A 43 2.92 -4.99 -6.93
CA ILE A 43 1.99 -5.62 -7.88
C ILE A 43 2.00 -4.82 -9.18
N LYS A 44 2.30 -5.52 -10.28
CA LYS A 44 2.23 -4.96 -11.63
C LYS A 44 0.82 -5.13 -12.18
N ASP A 45 0.45 -4.24 -13.08
CA ASP A 45 -0.88 -4.26 -13.72
C ASP A 45 -1.22 -5.61 -14.40
N LYS A 46 -0.20 -6.28 -14.95
CA LYS A 46 -0.32 -7.59 -15.62
C LYS A 46 -0.46 -8.78 -14.66
N GLU A 47 -0.29 -8.59 -13.36
CA GLU A 47 -0.40 -9.67 -12.39
C GLU A 47 -1.85 -9.89 -11.97
N LYS A 48 -2.24 -11.17 -11.85
CA LYS A 48 -3.55 -11.56 -11.30
C LYS A 48 -3.66 -11.32 -9.79
N ALA A 49 -2.58 -10.89 -9.14
CA ALA A 49 -2.59 -10.60 -7.72
C ALA A 49 -3.39 -9.33 -7.44
N GLU A 50 -4.29 -9.40 -6.46
CA GLU A 50 -5.15 -8.28 -6.06
C GLU A 50 -5.12 -8.11 -4.55
N ILE A 51 -5.20 -6.86 -4.13
CA ILE A 51 -5.32 -6.55 -2.70
C ILE A 51 -6.81 -6.61 -2.35
N PRO A 52 -7.21 -7.38 -1.34
CA PRO A 52 -8.60 -7.40 -0.89
C PRO A 52 -9.09 -5.99 -0.56
N LEU A 53 -10.31 -5.64 -1.00
CA LEU A 53 -10.88 -4.29 -0.82
C LEU A 53 -10.86 -3.85 0.65
N ALA A 54 -11.14 -4.76 1.59
CA ALA A 54 -11.09 -4.47 3.02
C ALA A 54 -9.70 -4.01 3.48
N LYS A 55 -8.64 -4.60 2.93
CA LYS A 55 -7.24 -4.25 3.25
C LYS A 55 -6.84 -2.95 2.55
N LEU A 56 -7.28 -2.72 1.31
CA LEU A 56 -7.13 -1.43 0.62
C LEU A 56 -7.77 -0.28 1.41
N LYS A 57 -8.98 -0.47 1.95
CA LYS A 57 -9.63 0.53 2.82
C LYS A 57 -8.82 0.84 4.07
N LEU A 58 -8.22 -0.18 4.71
CA LEU A 58 -7.34 0.04 5.87
C LEU A 58 -6.07 0.80 5.48
N ILE A 59 -5.46 0.46 4.34
CA ILE A 59 -4.28 1.16 3.82
C ILE A 59 -4.62 2.62 3.51
N ALA A 60 -5.73 2.88 2.83
CA ALA A 60 -6.24 4.21 2.50
C ALA A 60 -6.43 5.05 3.77
N LYS A 61 -7.11 4.48 4.77
CA LYS A 61 -7.32 5.11 6.08
C LYS A 61 -6.01 5.41 6.81
N LYS A 62 -5.00 4.54 6.73
CA LYS A 62 -3.70 4.75 7.39
C LYS A 62 -2.83 5.79 6.68
N LEU A 63 -2.96 5.87 5.37
CA LEU A 63 -2.28 6.86 4.54
C LEU A 63 -3.03 8.20 4.49
N ASP A 64 -4.24 8.27 5.05
CA ASP A 64 -5.12 9.44 5.03
C ASP A 64 -5.44 9.90 3.60
N VAL A 65 -5.67 8.93 2.72
CA VAL A 65 -5.99 9.14 1.30
C VAL A 65 -7.27 8.42 0.91
N ASP A 66 -7.89 8.87 -0.17
CA ASP A 66 -9.05 8.17 -0.71
C ASP A 66 -8.64 6.85 -1.38
N ILE A 67 -9.52 5.84 -1.31
CA ILE A 67 -9.22 4.53 -1.92
C ILE A 67 -9.05 4.63 -3.45
N ASN A 68 -9.73 5.58 -4.11
CA ASN A 68 -9.58 5.84 -5.53
C ASN A 68 -8.21 6.42 -5.87
N GLN A 69 -7.50 7.03 -4.91
CA GLN A 69 -6.12 7.47 -5.12
C GLN A 69 -5.14 6.30 -5.06
N LEU A 70 -5.50 5.18 -4.42
CA LEU A 70 -4.66 3.98 -4.38
C LEU A 70 -4.77 3.15 -5.65
N ILE A 71 -5.88 3.23 -6.37
CA ILE A 71 -6.17 2.47 -7.59
C ILE A 71 -5.82 3.37 -8.78
N LYS A 72 -4.93 2.91 -9.66
CA LYS A 72 -4.59 3.63 -10.90
C LYS A 72 -5.43 3.15 -12.06
#